data_AF-A0A3P7PD43-F1
#
_entry.id   AF-A0A3P7PD43-F1
#
_cell.length_a   1.000
_cell.length_b   1.000
_cell.length_c   1.000
_cell.angle_alpha   90.00
_cell.angle_beta   90.00
_cell.angle_gamma   90.00
#
_symmetry.space_group_name_H-M   'P 1'
#
loop_
_entity.id
_entity.type
_entity.pdbx_description
1 polymer ?
#
loop_
_entity_poly.entity_id
_entity_poly.type
_entity_poly.pdbx_seq_one_letter_code
_entity_poly.pdbx_strand_id
1 'polypeptide(L)'
;MKLLAAILDQRLQTLAYAATEANLSFSISASRGCLTVHVSGFNEKLLLLYQEILALIVAPVTGSESGLDFNDKKFATYKDRRRQKTCNKVLNPADYNSHIREYFSDEKESLVEDFMKALQTLQLEDFKAFVPAFLSKLYIKTYAYGNLSKKVGS
;
A
#
# COMPACT_ATOMS: atom_id res chain seq x y z
N MET A 1 -0.87 -7.93 -2.16
CA MET A 1 -0.67 -6.77 -1.23
C MET A 1 0.43 -5.79 -1.63
N LYS A 2 1.72 -6.17 -1.69
CA LYS A 2 2.82 -5.21 -1.97
C LYS A 2 2.64 -4.44 -3.31
N LEU A 3 2.08 -5.08 -4.34
CA LEU A 3 1.74 -4.42 -5.62
C LEU A 3 0.59 -3.43 -5.47
N LEU A 4 -0.49 -3.79 -4.78
CA LEU A 4 -1.63 -2.91 -4.51
C LEU A 4 -1.19 -1.62 -3.80
N ALA A 5 -0.35 -1.73 -2.77
CA ALA A 5 0.20 -0.55 -2.10
C ALA A 5 1.04 0.34 -3.03
N ALA A 6 1.79 -0.24 -3.99
CA ALA A 6 2.56 0.54 -4.96
C ALA A 6 1.66 1.34 -5.92
N ILE A 7 0.56 0.73 -6.34
CA ILE A 7 -0.41 1.35 -7.25
C ILE A 7 -1.19 2.44 -6.52
N LEU A 8 -1.61 2.18 -5.27
CA LEU A 8 -2.26 3.17 -4.43
C LEU A 8 -1.34 4.36 -4.13
N ASP A 9 -0.07 4.11 -3.81
CA ASP A 9 0.94 5.15 -3.62
C ASP A 9 1.06 6.06 -4.85
N GLN A 10 1.10 5.48 -6.06
CA GLN A 10 1.09 6.25 -7.31
C GLN A 10 -0.23 7.02 -7.52
N ARG A 11 -1.38 6.40 -7.26
CA ARG A 11 -2.71 7.05 -7.40
C ARG A 11 -2.83 8.26 -6.47
N LEU A 12 -2.29 8.15 -5.27
CA LEU A 12 -2.37 9.16 -4.24
C LEU A 12 -1.31 10.25 -4.40
N GLN A 13 -0.41 10.16 -5.37
CA GLN A 13 0.69 11.10 -5.50
C GLN A 13 0.22 12.54 -5.78
N THR A 14 -0.87 12.72 -6.53
CA THR A 14 -1.50 14.04 -6.72
C THR A 14 -2.07 14.59 -5.41
N LEU A 15 -2.72 13.73 -4.61
CA LEU A 15 -3.23 14.11 -3.29
C LEU A 15 -2.08 14.42 -2.32
N ALA A 16 -0.97 13.66 -2.38
CA ALA A 16 0.22 13.89 -1.57
C ALA A 16 0.83 15.26 -1.84
N TYR A 17 0.86 15.69 -3.10
CA TYR A 17 1.33 17.02 -3.47
C TYR A 17 0.47 18.12 -2.81
N ALA A 18 -0.85 18.08 -3.00
CA ALA A 18 -1.78 19.04 -2.41
C ALA A 18 -1.76 19.01 -0.86
N ALA A 19 -1.63 17.83 -0.26
CA ALA A 19 -1.48 17.67 1.18
C ALA A 19 -0.20 18.34 1.69
N THR A 20 0.92 18.16 0.98
CA THR A 20 2.22 18.73 1.37
C THR A 20 2.18 20.25 1.36
N GLU A 21 1.53 20.87 0.37
CA GLU A 21 1.32 22.34 0.34
C GLU A 21 0.51 22.84 1.54
N ALA A 22 -0.39 22.01 2.07
CA ALA A 22 -1.18 22.29 3.25
C ALA A 22 -0.49 21.89 4.57
N ASN A 23 0.80 21.55 4.58
CA ASN A 23 1.54 21.01 5.73
C ASN A 23 0.89 19.74 6.33
N LEU A 24 0.32 18.91 5.46
CA LEU A 24 -0.16 17.57 5.78
C LEU A 24 0.76 16.56 5.10
N SER A 25 0.96 15.42 5.76
CA SER A 25 1.71 14.31 5.19
C SER A 25 0.97 13.01 5.42
N PHE A 26 1.10 12.10 4.47
CA PHE A 26 0.61 10.75 4.63
C PHE A 26 1.54 9.75 3.96
N SER A 27 1.42 8.49 4.36
CA SER A 27 2.10 7.38 3.71
C SER A 27 1.23 6.13 3.68
N ILE A 28 1.38 5.36 2.61
CA ILE A 28 0.75 4.05 2.47
C ILE A 28 1.82 2.97 2.37
N SER A 29 1.65 1.91 3.16
CA SER A 29 2.53 0.75 3.10
C SER A 29 1.72 -0.54 3.24
N ALA A 30 2.25 -1.62 2.67
CA ALA A 30 1.71 -2.96 2.88
C ALA A 30 2.75 -3.82 3.57
N SER A 31 2.37 -4.40 4.71
CA SER A 31 3.21 -5.29 5.51
C SER A 31 2.35 -6.36 6.17
N ARG A 32 2.86 -7.60 6.23
CA ARG A 32 2.24 -8.74 6.93
C ARG A 32 0.74 -8.95 6.64
N GLY A 33 0.33 -8.74 5.38
CA GLY A 33 -1.06 -8.88 4.95
C GLY A 33 -1.96 -7.68 5.23
N CYS A 34 -1.46 -6.64 5.89
CA CYS A 34 -2.19 -5.42 6.19
C CYS A 34 -1.83 -4.29 5.22
N LEU A 35 -2.81 -3.41 4.96
CA LEU A 35 -2.59 -2.09 4.37
C LEU A 35 -2.59 -1.07 5.51
N THR A 36 -1.49 -0.35 5.67
CA THR A 36 -1.34 0.68 6.70
C THR A 36 -1.34 2.05 6.03
N VAL A 37 -2.24 2.92 6.50
CA VAL A 37 -2.30 4.33 6.11
C VAL A 37 -1.92 5.14 7.33
N HIS A 38 -0.89 5.97 7.20
CA HIS A 38 -0.49 6.93 8.22
C HIS A 38 -0.78 8.33 7.70
N VAL A 39 -1.42 9.17 8.51
CA VAL A 39 -1.73 10.58 8.19
C VAL A 39 -1.33 11.44 9.38
N SER A 40 -0.63 12.53 9.12
CA SER A 40 -0.14 13.48 10.12
C SER A 40 -0.18 14.91 9.60
N GLY A 41 -0.30 15.89 10.51
CA GLY A 41 -0.30 17.32 10.17
C GLY A 41 -1.37 18.09 10.96
N PHE A 42 -1.77 19.25 10.45
CA PHE A 42 -2.77 20.11 11.08
C PHE A 42 -4.17 19.50 11.11
N ASN A 43 -4.81 19.52 12.29
CA ASN A 43 -6.08 18.82 12.53
C ASN A 43 -7.26 19.29 11.69
N GLU A 44 -7.31 20.58 11.31
CA GLU A 44 -8.46 21.19 10.63
C GLU A 44 -8.84 20.46 9.33
N LYS A 45 -7.86 19.95 8.59
CA LYS A 45 -8.05 19.24 7.32
C LYS A 45 -7.68 17.77 7.37
N LEU A 46 -7.21 17.27 8.51
CA LEU A 46 -6.71 15.89 8.67
C LEU A 46 -7.81 14.85 8.44
N LEU A 47 -9.03 15.11 8.92
CA LEU A 47 -10.17 14.21 8.72
C LEU A 47 -10.63 14.19 7.25
N LEU A 48 -10.67 15.36 6.60
CA LEU A 48 -11.02 15.46 5.18
C LEU A 48 -10.00 14.72 4.31
N LEU A 49 -8.70 14.89 4.58
CA LEU A 49 -7.64 14.16 3.91
C LEU A 49 -7.78 12.64 4.11
N TYR A 50 -8.08 12.20 5.33
CA TYR A 50 -8.29 10.77 5.60
C TYR A 50 -9.48 10.19 4.85
N GLN A 51 -10.60 10.92 4.80
CA GLN A 51 -11.79 10.53 4.01
C GLN A 51 -11.46 10.42 2.52
N GLU A 52 -10.72 11.38 1.97
CA GLU A 52 -10.30 11.37 0.57
C GLU A 52 -9.38 10.19 0.26
N ILE A 53 -8.42 9.89 1.15
CA ILE A 53 -7.55 8.72 1.01
C ILE A 53 -8.37 7.43 1.00
N LEU A 54 -9.32 7.28 1.93
CA LEU A 54 -10.18 6.10 1.98
C LEU A 54 -11.05 5.98 0.73
N ALA A 55 -11.63 7.08 0.25
CA ALA A 55 -12.41 7.10 -0.98
C ALA A 55 -11.57 6.61 -2.18
N LEU A 56 -10.32 7.06 -2.30
CA LEU A 56 -9.40 6.62 -3.37
C LEU A 56 -8.91 5.18 -3.22
N ILE A 57 -8.86 4.64 -2.00
CA ILE A 57 -8.51 3.22 -1.75
C ILE A 57 -9.68 2.31 -2.14
N VAL A 58 -10.91 2.70 -1.81
CA VAL A 58 -12.12 1.90 -2.08
C VAL A 58 -12.56 2.03 -3.54
N ALA A 59 -12.31 3.17 -4.19
CA ALA A 59 -12.61 3.38 -5.59
C ALA A 59 -11.91 2.32 -6.46
N PRO A 60 -12.55 1.86 -7.56
CA PRO A 60 -11.97 0.85 -8.44
C PRO A 60 -10.52 1.17 -8.80
N VAL A 61 -9.62 0.23 -8.52
CA VAL A 61 -8.18 0.33 -8.87
C VAL A 61 -7.91 -0.30 -10.23
N THR A 62 -8.83 -1.14 -10.70
CA THR A 62 -8.75 -1.88 -11.96
C THR A 62 -10.00 -1.66 -12.78
N GLY A 63 -9.88 -1.66 -14.12
CA GLY A 63 -11.00 -1.43 -15.04
C GLY A 63 -11.07 0.01 -15.56
N SER A 64 -11.96 0.26 -16.52
CA SER A 64 -12.13 1.57 -17.18
C SER A 64 -12.52 2.69 -16.22
N GLU A 65 -13.23 2.36 -15.14
CA GLU A 65 -13.71 3.31 -14.12
C GLU A 65 -12.63 3.76 -13.15
N SER A 66 -11.45 3.12 -13.14
CA SER A 66 -10.40 3.43 -12.18
C SER A 66 -9.70 4.77 -12.44
N GLY A 67 -9.88 5.36 -13.63
CA GLY A 67 -9.12 6.52 -14.12
C GLY A 67 -7.63 6.24 -14.35
N LEU A 68 -7.14 5.09 -13.88
CA LEU A 68 -5.84 4.54 -14.15
C LEU A 68 -5.99 3.65 -15.39
N ASP A 69 -5.42 4.05 -16.53
CA ASP A 69 -5.33 3.17 -17.71
C ASP A 69 -4.44 1.95 -17.40
N PHE A 70 -4.97 1.01 -16.62
CA PHE A 70 -4.25 -0.08 -15.98
C PHE A 70 -4.32 -1.31 -16.88
N ASN A 71 -3.28 -1.46 -17.69
CA ASN A 71 -3.10 -2.52 -18.68
C ASN A 71 -1.88 -3.39 -18.36
N ASP A 72 -1.67 -4.45 -19.15
CA ASP A 72 -0.57 -5.41 -18.95
C ASP A 72 0.80 -4.75 -18.95
N LYS A 73 1.01 -3.70 -19.76
CA LYS A 73 2.28 -2.97 -19.80
C LYS A 73 2.55 -2.27 -18.46
N LYS A 74 1.58 -1.55 -17.92
CA LYS A 74 1.73 -0.90 -16.60
C LYS A 74 1.91 -1.92 -15.50
N PHE A 75 1.15 -3.02 -15.54
CA PHE A 75 1.30 -4.11 -14.58
C PHE A 75 2.71 -4.72 -14.61
N ALA A 76 3.26 -4.96 -15.80
CA ALA A 76 4.63 -5.42 -15.98
C ALA A 76 5.66 -4.41 -15.41
N THR A 77 5.46 -3.10 -15.62
CA THR A 77 6.30 -2.06 -15.02
C THR A 77 6.28 -2.11 -13.49
N TYR A 78 5.11 -2.29 -12.87
CA TYR A 78 5.02 -2.43 -11.40
C TYR A 78 5.71 -3.71 -10.91
N LYS A 79 5.56 -4.84 -11.61
CA LYS A 79 6.25 -6.09 -11.32
C LYS A 79 7.77 -5.90 -11.40
N ASP A 80 8.27 -5.26 -12.46
CA ASP A 80 9.69 -5.01 -12.67
C ASP A 80 10.27 -4.08 -11.60
N ARG A 81 9.57 -2.99 -11.27
CA ARG A 81 9.99 -2.08 -10.20
C ARG A 81 10.06 -2.80 -8.85
N ARG A 82 9.12 -3.72 -8.58
CA ARG A 82 9.15 -4.56 -7.37
C ARG A 82 10.30 -5.55 -7.40
N ARG A 83 10.56 -6.21 -8.54
CA ARG A 83 11.70 -7.10 -8.73
C ARG A 83 13.00 -6.37 -8.42
N GLN A 84 13.21 -5.19 -9.01
CA GLN A 84 14.42 -4.38 -8.81
C GLN A 84 14.59 -3.98 -7.34
N LYS A 85 13.53 -3.53 -6.67
CA LYS A 85 13.58 -3.18 -5.24
C LYS A 85 13.98 -4.38 -4.38
N THR A 86 13.47 -5.57 -4.69
CA THR A 86 13.84 -6.81 -4.01
C THR A 86 15.30 -7.19 -4.27
N CYS A 87 15.77 -7.12 -5.52
CA CYS A 87 17.19 -7.35 -5.84
C CYS A 87 18.11 -6.40 -5.07
N ASN A 88 17.77 -5.11 -5.01
CA ASN A 88 18.55 -4.13 -4.25
C ASN A 88 18.60 -4.47 -2.75
N LYS A 89 17.49 -4.98 -2.18
CA LYS A 89 17.43 -5.43 -0.77
C LYS A 89 18.38 -6.62 -0.53
N VAL A 90 18.49 -7.55 -1.48
CA VAL A 90 19.40 -8.72 -1.36
C VAL A 90 20.87 -8.31 -1.50
N LEU A 91 21.17 -7.34 -2.38
CA LEU A 91 22.53 -6.86 -2.58
C LEU A 91 23.08 -6.08 -1.36
N ASN A 92 22.21 -5.52 -0.53
CA ASN A 92 22.60 -4.88 0.72
C ASN A 92 22.70 -5.92 1.86
N PRO A 93 23.90 -6.19 2.40
CA PRO A 93 24.08 -7.20 3.46
C PRO A 93 23.26 -6.91 4.72
N ALA A 94 23.07 -5.64 5.09
CA ALA A 94 22.31 -5.28 6.29
C ALA A 94 20.81 -5.59 6.12
N ASP A 95 20.26 -5.26 4.95
CA ASP A 95 18.86 -5.51 4.64
C ASP A 95 18.57 -7.00 4.45
N TYR A 96 19.51 -7.73 3.82
CA TYR A 96 19.40 -9.17 3.66
C TYR A 96 19.50 -9.91 4.99
N ASN A 97 20.46 -9.56 5.85
CA ASN A 97 20.56 -10.14 7.19
C ASN A 97 19.31 -9.89 8.03
N SER A 98 18.73 -8.68 7.93
CA SER A 98 17.47 -8.35 8.59
C SER A 98 16.33 -9.21 8.07
N HIS A 99 16.24 -9.40 6.75
CA HIS A 99 15.24 -10.27 6.12
C HIS A 99 15.35 -11.72 6.60
N ILE A 100 16.55 -12.29 6.66
CA ILE A 100 16.77 -13.66 7.13
C ILE A 100 16.38 -13.81 8.60
N ARG A 101 16.70 -12.83 9.45
CA ARG A 101 16.26 -12.82 10.85
C ARG A 101 14.74 -12.80 10.97
N GLU A 102 14.07 -11.97 10.17
CA GLU A 102 12.60 -11.90 10.12
C GLU A 102 12.00 -13.23 9.66
N TYR A 103 12.56 -13.85 8.61
CA TYR A 103 12.14 -15.15 8.11
C TYR A 103 12.17 -16.25 9.18
N PHE A 104 13.23 -16.31 9.99
CA PHE A 104 13.30 -17.28 11.09
C PHE A 104 12.40 -16.94 12.28
N SER A 105 11.95 -15.68 12.40
CA SER A 105 11.17 -15.20 13.53
C SER A 105 9.66 -15.17 13.27
N ASP A 106 9.22 -15.20 12.01
CA ASP A 106 7.82 -15.09 11.62
C ASP A 106 7.49 -16.13 10.54
N GLU A 107 6.66 -17.11 10.88
CA GLU A 107 6.20 -18.19 9.98
C GLU A 107 5.50 -17.67 8.72
N LYS A 108 5.01 -16.43 8.73
CA LYS A 108 4.32 -15.82 7.59
C LYS A 108 5.25 -15.09 6.63
N GLU A 109 6.51 -14.87 7.01
CA GLU A 109 7.47 -14.21 6.14
C GLU A 109 8.01 -15.23 5.12
N SER A 110 7.96 -14.86 3.85
CA SER A 110 8.46 -15.71 2.76
C SER A 110 9.95 -15.47 2.51
N LEU A 111 10.67 -16.50 2.08
CA LEU A 111 12.01 -16.32 1.49
C LEU A 111 11.93 -15.38 0.28
N VAL A 112 13.05 -14.70 0.00
CA VAL A 112 13.12 -13.75 -1.11
C VAL A 112 12.93 -14.47 -2.44
N GLU A 113 13.47 -15.67 -2.57
CA GLU A 113 13.37 -16.53 -3.75
C GLU A 113 11.92 -16.91 -4.04
N ASP A 114 11.16 -17.29 -3.01
CA ASP A 114 9.75 -17.66 -3.16
C ASP A 114 8.90 -16.45 -3.52
N PHE A 115 9.18 -15.30 -2.91
CA PHE A 115 8.55 -14.03 -3.30
C PHE A 115 8.83 -13.70 -4.77
N MET A 116 10.06 -13.88 -5.24
CA MET A 116 10.47 -13.58 -6.62
C MET A 116 9.83 -14.54 -7.63
N LYS A 117 9.75 -15.83 -7.31
CA LYS A 117 9.04 -16.84 -8.12
C LYS A 117 7.55 -16.51 -8.22
N ALA A 118 6.90 -16.23 -7.10
CA ALA A 118 5.50 -15.83 -7.07
C ALA A 118 5.24 -14.53 -7.84
N LEU A 119 6.15 -13.56 -7.75
CA LEU A 119 6.07 -12.32 -8.52
C LEU A 119 6.17 -12.59 -10.03
N GLN A 120 7.03 -13.52 -10.44
CA GLN A 120 7.20 -13.87 -11.86
C GLN A 120 5.91 -14.47 -12.44
N THR A 121 5.30 -15.43 -11.75
CA THR A 121 4.12 -16.16 -12.23
C THR A 121 2.80 -15.38 -12.13
N LEU A 122 2.72 -14.36 -11.26
CA LEU A 122 1.53 -13.55 -11.04
C LEU A 122 1.04 -12.86 -12.33
N GLN A 123 -0.23 -13.09 -12.71
CA GLN A 123 -0.87 -12.47 -13.86
C GLN A 123 -1.71 -11.25 -13.47
N LEU A 124 -2.10 -10.46 -14.46
CA LEU A 124 -2.96 -9.28 -14.24
C LEU A 124 -4.35 -9.69 -13.76
N GLU A 125 -4.87 -10.81 -14.25
CA GLU A 125 -6.17 -11.39 -13.90
C GLU A 125 -6.22 -11.76 -12.42
N ASP A 126 -5.15 -12.39 -11.92
CA ASP A 126 -5.01 -12.73 -10.49
C ASP A 126 -5.09 -11.46 -9.63
N PHE A 127 -4.42 -10.39 -10.08
CA PHE A 127 -4.44 -9.11 -9.37
C PHE A 127 -5.82 -8.45 -9.41
N LYS A 128 -6.49 -8.47 -10.57
CA LYS A 128 -7.86 -7.94 -10.75
C LYS A 128 -8.88 -8.69 -9.89
N ALA A 129 -8.72 -10.00 -9.73
CA ALA A 129 -9.57 -10.80 -8.83
C ALA A 129 -9.23 -10.55 -7.35
N PHE A 130 -7.95 -10.38 -7.03
CA PHE A 130 -7.47 -10.17 -5.67
C PHE A 130 -7.97 -8.87 -5.03
N VAL A 131 -7.93 -7.74 -5.76
CA VAL A 131 -8.28 -6.41 -5.21
C VAL A 131 -9.70 -6.36 -4.60
N PRO A 132 -10.79 -6.69 -5.34
CA PRO A 132 -12.13 -6.66 -4.77
C PRO A 132 -12.32 -7.70 -3.66
N ALA A 133 -11.71 -8.89 -3.80
CA ALA A 133 -11.77 -9.91 -2.75
C ALA A 133 -11.14 -9.42 -1.44
N PHE A 134 -10.00 -8.73 -1.51
CA PHE A 134 -9.34 -8.13 -0.36
C PHE A 134 -10.20 -7.03 0.28
N LEU A 135 -10.78 -6.14 -0.52
CA LEU A 135 -11.60 -5.02 -0.02
C LEU A 135 -12.98 -5.48 0.51
N SER A 136 -13.44 -6.68 0.18
CA SER A 136 -14.75 -7.20 0.59
C SER A 136 -14.85 -7.48 2.10
N LYS A 137 -13.74 -7.79 2.77
CA LYS A 137 -13.69 -8.14 4.20
C LYS A 137 -12.51 -7.45 4.85
N LEU A 138 -12.73 -6.23 5.31
CA LEU A 138 -11.72 -5.42 5.98
C LEU A 138 -12.01 -5.31 7.47
N TYR A 139 -10.98 -5.52 8.28
CA TYR A 139 -10.99 -5.17 9.69
C TYR A 139 -10.08 -3.96 9.89
N ILE A 140 -10.66 -2.84 10.33
CA ILE A 140 -9.95 -1.58 10.47
C ILE A 140 -9.55 -1.39 11.93
N LYS A 141 -8.24 -1.28 12.18
CA LYS A 141 -7.69 -0.78 13.46
C LYS A 141 -7.20 0.64 13.24
N THR A 142 -7.66 1.55 14.09
CA THR A 142 -7.25 2.95 14.03
C THR A 142 -6.64 3.36 15.36
N TYR A 143 -5.51 4.06 15.29
CA TYR A 143 -4.91 4.76 16.41
C TYR A 143 -4.84 6.24 16.04
N ALA A 144 -5.48 7.08 16.86
CA ALA A 144 -5.51 8.51 16.67
C ALA A 144 -4.98 9.19 17.93
N TYR A 145 -4.01 10.08 17.76
CA TYR A 145 -3.35 10.79 18.85
C TYR A 145 -3.09 12.24 18.42
N GLY A 146 -3.37 13.20 19.29
CA GLY A 146 -3.22 14.63 19.04
C GLY A 146 -4.36 15.46 19.61
N ASN A 147 -4.55 16.68 19.10
CA ASN A 147 -5.61 17.61 19.53
C ASN A 147 -7.00 17.22 18.96
N LEU A 148 -7.45 16.00 19.26
CA LEU A 148 -8.70 15.43 18.79
C LEU A 148 -9.66 15.28 19.98
N SER A 149 -10.90 15.73 19.82
CA SER A 149 -11.96 15.50 20.80
C SER A 149 -12.69 14.21 20.48
N LYS A 150 -12.88 13.35 21.49
CA LYS A 150 -13.72 12.15 21.35
C LYS A 150 -15.18 12.60 21.36
N LYS A 151 -15.82 12.70 20.18
CA LYS A 151 -17.28 12.72 20.13
C LYS A 151 -17.78 11.32 20.48
N VAL A 152 -18.34 11.18 21.68
CA VAL A 152 -19.16 10.02 22.04
C VAL A 152 -20.46 10.17 21.27
N GLY A 153 -20.72 9.30 20.30
CA GLY A 153 -21.99 9.29 19.60
C GLY A 153 -23.12 9.02 20.59
N SER A 154 -24.03 9.99 20.70
CA SER A 154 -25.37 9.84 21.31
C SER A 154 -26.33 9.21 20.32
#